data_AF-A0A194VM22-F1
#
_entry.id   AF-A0A194VM22-F1
#
_cell.length_a   1.000
_cell.length_b   1.000
_cell.length_c   1.000
_cell.angle_alpha   90.00
_cell.angle_beta   90.00
_cell.angle_gamma   90.00
#
_symmetry.space_group_name_H-M   'P 1'
#
loop_
_entity.id
_entity.type
_entity.pdbx_description
1 polymer ?
#
loop_
_entity_poly.entity_id
_entity_poly.type
_entity_poly.pdbx_seq_one_letter_code
_entity_poly.pdbx_strand_id
1 'polypeptide(L)'
;MEVDAAFLEGVSEMDYKHMQSVLVQSKQTLWITRAEPSRGTDPGRHLADGLGRTLMSEDSARKFVTLSLDELELDLNIVGGVICELAQRIILSPAVEAVENNYIIDKGVLQVCRVSGNVAMDKTVLRAVLPRQTQEDKITADTQVALRLAPGHLDTLEWFESEEREGGEVDDEIEADSHQEFQADEVVVKVRAIGLTLRDHLIARGQLNELIVGTDCAGVVQKSGSETGFKTGDRVCLISTSTARSTIRVKASAVTNIPSHMSFAEAASMPSSMWVSYHAIVNLASVQEGEVVLIYQGASCISQLAIQLAQSRGARILLTASSAAKAKFLCAEFRIPETDIFYDNDPAILSKIYQSTEWQGVDVIFGALSNNGNGNGRGVELSTCLAPFGRLVETSLSTPAHTLLDHLGSDSLVNVSRSSINMVELLRKRPTLAHRIFQRAMKCAFDKHLRPAQPLHSFAAGEVKAAFSHFVDHADLVGKRIIELEEDMAIKVNIKTKPTYNFSKDATYVIGGGLGGLGRSFARWMVRRGARHLILLSRSGPKSDATKDLIVELEAQRVYVATPGSRHWQSFGAQESL
;
A
#
# COMPACT_ATOMS: atom_id res chain seq x y z
N MET A 1 43.61 -42.41 0.14
CA MET A 1 42.96 -42.31 -1.19
C MET A 1 41.63 -43.02 -1.05
N GLU A 2 40.51 -42.32 -1.24
CA GLU A 2 39.14 -42.85 -1.12
C GLU A 2 38.50 -42.98 -2.50
N VAL A 3 39.20 -43.68 -3.40
CA VAL A 3 38.75 -43.84 -4.79
C VAL A 3 37.80 -45.03 -4.94
N ASP A 4 38.07 -46.11 -4.20
CA ASP A 4 37.28 -47.36 -4.29
C ASP A 4 36.27 -47.51 -3.15
N ALA A 5 36.51 -46.87 -2.00
CA ALA A 5 35.64 -46.91 -0.83
C ALA A 5 35.79 -45.65 0.05
N ALA A 6 34.73 -45.26 0.74
CA ALA A 6 34.73 -44.19 1.74
C ALA A 6 35.46 -44.65 3.02
N PHE A 7 36.77 -44.41 3.09
CA PHE A 7 37.62 -44.82 4.23
C PHE A 7 37.19 -44.20 5.57
N LEU A 8 36.72 -42.95 5.55
CA LEU A 8 36.28 -42.24 6.75
C LEU A 8 34.92 -42.73 7.28
N GLU A 9 34.14 -43.42 6.46
CA GLU A 9 32.88 -44.00 6.88
C GLU A 9 33.13 -45.32 7.62
N GLY A 10 32.93 -45.31 8.95
CA GLY A 10 33.14 -46.52 9.76
C GLY A 10 34.61 -46.91 9.98
N VAL A 11 35.54 -45.96 9.87
CA VAL A 11 36.98 -46.16 10.10
C VAL A 11 37.27 -46.92 11.40
N SER A 12 38.11 -47.95 11.34
CA SER A 12 38.51 -48.72 12.53
C SER A 12 39.40 -47.88 13.46
N GLU A 13 39.47 -48.21 14.75
CA GLU A 13 40.34 -47.49 15.70
C GLU A 13 41.82 -47.54 15.28
N MET A 14 42.24 -48.67 14.70
CA MET A 14 43.61 -48.87 14.21
C MET A 14 43.90 -47.96 13.01
N ASP A 15 43.00 -47.96 12.02
CA ASP A 15 43.16 -47.15 10.81
C ASP A 15 43.05 -45.65 11.10
N TYR A 16 42.20 -45.26 12.05
CA TYR A 16 42.13 -43.89 12.54
C TYR A 16 43.46 -43.43 13.14
N LYS A 17 44.10 -44.25 13.98
CA LYS A 17 45.42 -43.92 14.56
C LYS A 17 46.51 -43.82 13.50
N HIS A 18 46.49 -44.67 12.48
CA HIS A 18 47.42 -44.57 11.36
C HIS A 18 47.19 -43.28 10.57
N MET A 19 45.95 -42.98 10.19
CA MET A 19 45.59 -41.74 9.51
C MET A 19 46.02 -40.53 10.32
N GLN A 20 45.73 -40.51 11.63
CA GLN A 20 46.12 -39.43 12.53
C GLN A 20 47.63 -39.22 12.53
N SER A 21 48.42 -40.30 12.66
CA SER A 21 49.88 -40.22 12.63
C SER A 21 50.39 -39.59 11.33
N VAL A 22 49.88 -40.04 10.18
CA VAL A 22 50.24 -39.52 8.86
C VAL A 22 49.87 -38.05 8.71
N LEU A 23 48.63 -37.67 9.05
CA LEU A 23 48.15 -36.30 8.90
C LEU A 23 48.84 -35.33 9.86
N VAL A 24 49.21 -35.75 11.08
CA VAL A 24 49.97 -34.93 12.03
C VAL A 24 51.40 -34.69 11.55
N GLN A 25 52.05 -35.67 10.95
CA GLN A 25 53.42 -35.52 10.43
C GLN A 25 53.47 -34.77 9.09
N SER A 26 52.37 -34.76 8.33
CA SER A 26 52.31 -34.15 6.99
C SER A 26 51.88 -32.69 7.04
N LYS A 27 52.74 -31.78 6.59
CA LYS A 27 52.41 -30.35 6.42
C LYS A 27 51.47 -30.09 5.24
N GLN A 28 51.58 -30.92 4.21
CA GLN A 28 50.84 -30.81 2.96
C GLN A 28 50.23 -32.17 2.65
N THR A 29 48.92 -32.21 2.40
CA THR A 29 48.17 -33.44 2.10
C THR A 29 47.32 -33.23 0.86
N LEU A 30 47.41 -34.16 -0.09
CA LEU A 30 46.46 -34.29 -1.20
C LEU A 30 45.58 -35.51 -0.93
N TRP A 31 44.29 -35.26 -0.72
CA TRP A 31 43.27 -36.26 -0.45
C TRP A 31 42.39 -36.48 -1.68
N ILE A 32 42.52 -37.64 -2.31
CA ILE A 32 41.81 -37.93 -3.56
C ILE A 32 40.58 -38.78 -3.23
N THR A 33 39.42 -38.34 -3.71
CA THR A 33 38.11 -39.02 -3.61
C THR A 33 37.50 -39.21 -5.00
N ARG A 34 36.43 -40.00 -5.11
CA ARG A 34 35.66 -40.17 -6.35
C ARG A 34 34.21 -39.74 -6.15
N ALA A 35 33.67 -38.91 -7.06
CA ALA A 35 32.27 -38.52 -7.12
C ALA A 35 31.46 -39.51 -7.98
N GLU A 36 30.18 -39.72 -7.65
CA GLU A 36 29.23 -40.50 -8.45
C GLU A 36 28.34 -39.55 -9.31
N PRO A 37 27.84 -39.95 -10.50
CA PRO A 37 27.34 -39.05 -11.54
C PRO A 37 25.85 -38.73 -11.39
N SER A 38 25.13 -39.44 -10.51
CA SER A 38 23.68 -39.44 -10.50
C SER A 38 23.12 -39.20 -9.11
N ARG A 39 22.98 -37.93 -8.72
CA ARG A 39 22.03 -37.39 -7.73
C ARG A 39 21.92 -38.03 -6.33
N GLY A 40 22.77 -39.00 -5.99
CA GLY A 40 23.00 -39.47 -4.64
C GLY A 40 24.45 -39.19 -4.29
N THR A 41 24.74 -38.04 -3.69
CA THR A 41 26.04 -37.84 -3.05
C THR A 41 26.13 -38.85 -1.91
N ASP A 42 27.01 -39.83 -2.00
CA ASP A 42 27.45 -40.61 -0.84
C ASP A 42 28.01 -39.62 0.20
N PRO A 43 27.28 -39.30 1.29
CA PRO A 43 27.70 -38.27 2.23
C PRO A 43 29.00 -38.66 2.94
N GLY A 44 29.33 -39.97 3.00
CA GLY A 44 30.55 -40.49 3.60
C GLY A 44 31.82 -39.96 2.92
N ARG A 45 31.79 -39.75 1.59
CA ARG A 45 32.94 -39.27 0.80
C ARG A 45 33.25 -37.78 1.02
N HIS A 46 32.31 -37.02 1.58
CA HIS A 46 32.50 -35.61 1.93
C HIS A 46 32.97 -35.39 3.37
N LEU A 47 33.17 -36.46 4.16
CA LEU A 47 33.73 -36.36 5.51
C LEU A 47 35.16 -35.78 5.47
N ALA A 48 35.92 -36.05 4.42
CA ALA A 48 37.26 -35.52 4.20
C ALA A 48 37.28 -33.98 4.10
N ASP A 49 36.22 -33.38 3.55
CA ASP A 49 36.08 -31.92 3.47
C ASP A 49 35.92 -31.28 4.86
N GLY A 50 35.24 -31.98 5.79
CA GLY A 50 35.15 -31.57 7.19
C GLY A 50 36.49 -31.71 7.90
N LEU A 51 37.11 -32.89 7.80
CA LEU A 51 38.42 -33.19 8.40
C LEU A 51 39.50 -32.19 7.96
N GLY A 52 39.61 -31.95 6.66
CA GLY A 52 40.57 -31.01 6.08
C GLY A 52 40.37 -29.59 6.61
N ARG A 53 39.11 -29.11 6.64
CA ARG A 53 38.79 -27.79 7.21
C ARG A 53 39.18 -27.68 8.67
N THR A 54 38.92 -28.70 9.49
CA THR A 54 39.31 -28.72 10.90
C THR A 54 40.83 -28.67 11.05
N LEU A 55 41.57 -29.53 10.35
CA LEU A 55 43.03 -29.58 10.40
C LEU A 55 43.67 -28.24 10.02
N MET A 56 43.19 -27.61 8.95
CA MET A 56 43.69 -26.30 8.51
C MET A 56 43.29 -25.16 9.47
N SER A 57 42.15 -25.28 10.16
CA SER A 57 41.74 -24.29 11.16
C SER A 57 42.54 -24.38 12.47
N GLU A 58 43.02 -25.57 12.82
CA GLU A 58 43.83 -25.80 14.03
C GLU A 58 45.32 -25.45 13.81
N ASP A 59 45.84 -25.66 12.59
CA ASP A 59 47.21 -25.30 12.22
C ASP A 59 47.23 -24.64 10.83
N SER A 60 47.25 -23.31 10.82
CA SER A 60 47.27 -22.49 9.60
C SER A 60 48.49 -22.74 8.69
N ALA A 61 49.55 -23.39 9.19
CA ALA A 61 50.71 -23.76 8.38
C ALA A 61 50.50 -25.05 7.58
N ARG A 62 49.36 -25.73 7.75
CA ARG A 62 49.02 -26.95 7.01
C ARG A 62 48.22 -26.63 5.77
N LYS A 63 48.42 -27.44 4.73
CA LYS A 63 47.59 -27.47 3.55
C LYS A 63 46.94 -28.83 3.39
N PHE A 64 45.61 -28.85 3.31
CA PHE A 64 44.84 -30.03 2.99
C PHE A 64 44.02 -29.75 1.73
N VAL A 65 44.36 -30.45 0.65
CA VAL A 65 43.69 -30.29 -0.65
C VAL A 65 42.88 -31.54 -0.94
N THR A 66 41.58 -31.39 -1.20
CA THR A 66 40.74 -32.47 -1.73
C THR A 66 40.69 -32.40 -3.25
N LEU A 67 40.79 -33.56 -3.90
CA LEU A 67 40.58 -33.73 -5.33
C LEU A 67 39.51 -34.79 -5.55
N SER A 68 38.34 -34.38 -6.04
CA SER A 68 37.26 -35.28 -6.40
C SER A 68 37.32 -35.62 -7.88
N LEU A 69 37.36 -36.91 -8.20
CA LEU A 69 37.35 -37.43 -9.57
C LEU A 69 35.90 -37.77 -9.97
N ASP A 70 35.36 -37.16 -11.04
CA ASP A 70 34.04 -37.52 -11.61
C ASP A 70 34.07 -38.91 -12.30
N GLU A 71 32.91 -39.52 -12.58
CA GLU A 71 32.89 -40.79 -13.31
C GLU A 71 32.90 -40.64 -14.82
N LEU A 72 33.70 -41.51 -15.42
CA LEU A 72 33.56 -42.23 -16.69
C LEU A 72 34.97 -42.41 -17.21
N GLU A 73 35.49 -43.64 -17.18
CA GLU A 73 36.66 -44.09 -17.96
C GLU A 73 37.68 -42.98 -18.26
N LEU A 74 38.13 -42.27 -17.23
CA LEU A 74 39.10 -41.21 -17.44
C LEU A 74 40.41 -41.89 -17.78
N ASP A 75 41.00 -41.51 -18.91
CA ASP A 75 42.32 -41.97 -19.31
C ASP A 75 43.27 -41.81 -18.12
N LEU A 76 43.84 -42.92 -17.65
CA LEU A 76 44.73 -42.96 -16.50
C LEU A 76 45.91 -42.01 -16.67
N ASN A 77 46.30 -41.71 -17.93
CA ASN A 77 47.33 -40.72 -18.23
C ASN A 77 46.88 -39.30 -17.90
N ILE A 78 45.62 -38.96 -18.15
CA ILE A 78 45.06 -37.64 -17.85
C ILE A 78 44.91 -37.46 -16.33
N VAL A 79 44.34 -38.45 -15.63
CA VAL A 79 44.17 -38.41 -14.16
C VAL A 79 45.53 -38.36 -13.45
N GLY A 80 46.46 -39.22 -13.87
CA GLY A 80 47.83 -39.23 -13.34
C GLY A 80 48.57 -37.91 -13.59
N GLY A 81 48.40 -37.33 -14.78
CA GLY A 81 48.95 -36.01 -15.12
C GLY A 81 48.43 -34.91 -14.19
N VAL A 82 47.12 -34.83 -13.98
CA VAL A 82 46.49 -33.84 -13.10
C VAL A 82 46.89 -34.04 -11.64
N ILE A 83 46.94 -35.27 -11.14
CA ILE A 83 47.38 -35.57 -9.77
C ILE A 83 48.84 -35.15 -9.58
N CYS A 84 49.73 -35.48 -10.51
CA CYS A 84 51.14 -35.11 -10.46
C CYS A 84 51.33 -33.59 -10.50
N GLU A 85 50.64 -32.91 -11.40
CA GLU A 85 50.69 -31.45 -11.50
C GLU A 85 50.17 -30.77 -10.22
N LEU A 86 49.05 -31.24 -9.69
CA LEU A 86 48.47 -30.70 -8.47
C LEU A 86 49.37 -30.96 -7.25
N ALA A 87 49.94 -32.16 -7.13
CA ALA A 87 50.90 -32.50 -6.08
C ALA A 87 52.17 -31.63 -6.18
N GLN A 88 52.71 -31.42 -7.38
CA GLN A 88 53.84 -30.50 -7.59
C GLN A 88 53.49 -29.07 -7.20
N ARG A 89 52.32 -28.56 -7.59
CA ARG A 89 51.86 -27.22 -7.21
C ARG A 89 51.70 -27.10 -5.70
N ILE A 90 51.15 -28.09 -5.02
CA ILE A 90 51.03 -28.10 -3.54
C ILE A 90 52.41 -28.03 -2.89
N ILE A 91 53.38 -28.83 -3.36
CA ILE A 91 54.73 -28.91 -2.79
C ILE A 91 55.55 -27.64 -3.06
N LEU A 92 55.51 -27.13 -4.30
CA LEU A 92 56.36 -26.03 -4.76
C LEU A 92 55.78 -24.64 -4.48
N SER A 93 54.53 -24.55 -4.03
CA SER A 93 53.90 -23.26 -3.76
C SER A 93 54.56 -22.57 -2.55
N PRO A 94 54.98 -21.29 -2.70
CA PRO A 94 55.66 -20.55 -1.63
C PRO A 94 54.73 -20.13 -0.48
N ALA A 95 53.41 -20.15 -0.72
CA ALA A 95 52.40 -19.79 0.27
C ALA A 95 51.25 -20.80 0.28
N VAL A 96 50.71 -21.11 1.47
CA VAL A 96 49.58 -22.04 1.68
C VAL A 96 48.30 -21.56 0.95
N GLU A 97 48.17 -20.25 0.75
CA GLU A 97 47.03 -19.59 0.09
C GLU A 97 47.09 -19.65 -1.44
N ALA A 98 48.24 -20.02 -2.03
CA ALA A 98 48.44 -20.01 -3.48
C ALA A 98 47.72 -21.17 -4.20
N VAL A 99 47.17 -22.12 -3.45
CA VAL A 99 46.47 -23.31 -3.96
C VAL A 99 45.06 -23.31 -3.38
N GLU A 100 44.07 -23.76 -4.15
CA GLU A 100 42.70 -23.90 -3.65
C GLU A 100 42.59 -25.16 -2.76
N ASN A 101 41.58 -25.22 -1.91
CA ASN A 101 41.42 -26.34 -0.99
C ASN A 101 40.66 -27.52 -1.62
N ASN A 102 39.73 -27.24 -2.53
CA ASN A 102 38.84 -28.24 -3.10
C ASN A 102 38.86 -28.15 -4.62
N TYR A 103 39.24 -29.26 -5.26
CA TYR A 103 39.24 -29.42 -6.70
C TYR A 103 38.29 -30.55 -7.11
N ILE A 104 37.62 -30.38 -8.24
CA ILE A 104 36.78 -31.40 -8.85
C ILE A 104 37.22 -31.53 -10.31
N ILE A 105 37.48 -32.76 -10.77
CA ILE A 105 37.62 -33.02 -12.19
C ILE A 105 36.23 -33.38 -12.70
N ASP A 106 35.63 -32.52 -13.53
CA ASP A 106 34.36 -32.78 -14.22
C ASP A 106 34.64 -32.75 -15.72
N LYS A 107 34.29 -33.85 -16.42
CA LYS A 107 34.54 -34.05 -17.86
C LYS A 107 35.98 -33.77 -18.30
N GLY A 108 36.96 -34.17 -17.49
CA GLY A 108 38.39 -34.03 -17.79
C GLY A 108 38.97 -32.62 -17.58
N VAL A 109 38.21 -31.70 -17.00
CA VAL A 109 38.67 -30.33 -16.67
C VAL A 109 38.73 -30.15 -15.17
N LEU A 110 39.84 -29.58 -14.68
CA LEU A 110 40.01 -29.22 -13.27
C LEU A 110 39.17 -27.98 -12.94
N GLN A 111 38.19 -28.14 -12.07
CA GLN A 111 37.28 -27.11 -11.61
C GLN A 111 37.46 -26.85 -10.10
N VAL A 112 36.98 -25.70 -9.63
CA VAL A 112 36.99 -25.29 -8.22
C VAL A 112 35.61 -24.81 -7.80
N CYS A 113 35.21 -25.11 -6.57
CA CYS A 113 33.92 -24.67 -6.04
C CYS A 113 33.94 -23.17 -5.76
N ARG A 114 33.02 -22.40 -6.35
CA ARG A 114 32.81 -20.98 -6.05
C ARG A 114 31.39 -20.76 -5.53
N VAL A 115 31.25 -19.90 -4.54
CA VAL A 115 29.94 -19.42 -4.08
C VAL A 115 29.47 -18.34 -5.04
N SER A 116 28.29 -18.51 -5.63
CA SER A 116 27.66 -17.51 -6.49
C SER A 116 26.27 -17.16 -5.97
N GLY A 117 25.86 -15.90 -6.15
CA GLY A 117 24.51 -15.46 -5.82
C GLY A 117 23.49 -16.15 -6.71
N ASN A 118 22.46 -16.73 -6.10
CA ASN A 118 21.36 -17.33 -6.85
C ASN A 118 20.25 -16.29 -7.03
N VAL A 119 20.35 -15.50 -8.10
CA VAL A 119 19.39 -14.41 -8.41
C VAL A 119 17.94 -14.91 -8.48
N ALA A 120 17.71 -16.15 -8.93
CA ALA A 120 16.39 -16.74 -8.99
C ALA A 120 15.85 -17.05 -7.57
N MET A 121 16.68 -17.60 -6.70
CA MET A 121 16.34 -17.83 -5.29
C MET A 121 16.15 -16.50 -4.56
N ASP A 122 17.00 -15.50 -4.79
CA ASP A 122 16.89 -14.18 -4.16
C ASP A 122 15.55 -13.52 -4.53
N LYS A 123 15.16 -13.56 -5.81
CA LYS A 123 13.82 -13.09 -6.24
C LYS A 123 12.70 -13.89 -5.60
N THR A 124 12.86 -15.21 -5.44
CA THR A 124 11.85 -16.08 -4.84
C THR A 124 11.70 -15.81 -3.34
N VAL A 125 12.80 -15.67 -2.61
CA VAL A 125 12.83 -15.31 -1.19
C VAL A 125 12.31 -13.90 -0.99
N LEU A 126 12.73 -12.93 -1.81
CA LEU A 126 12.22 -11.56 -1.73
C LEU A 126 10.70 -11.54 -1.91
N ARG A 127 10.17 -12.27 -2.89
CA ARG A 127 8.72 -12.47 -3.05
C ARG A 127 8.13 -13.13 -1.80
N ALA A 128 8.67 -14.24 -1.32
CA ALA A 128 8.12 -14.98 -0.18
C ALA A 128 8.21 -14.23 1.16
N VAL A 129 9.15 -13.29 1.33
CA VAL A 129 9.38 -12.59 2.61
C VAL A 129 8.65 -11.26 2.65
N LEU A 130 8.46 -10.59 1.52
CA LEU A 130 7.73 -9.32 1.48
C LEU A 130 6.27 -9.54 1.91
N PRO A 131 5.77 -8.78 2.90
CA PRO A 131 4.40 -8.95 3.39
C PRO A 131 3.37 -8.59 2.32
N ARG A 132 3.75 -7.76 1.34
CA ARG A 132 2.94 -7.37 0.21
C ARG A 132 3.78 -7.28 -1.06
N GLN A 133 3.18 -7.55 -2.21
CA GLN A 133 3.80 -7.37 -3.51
C GLN A 133 2.84 -6.66 -4.46
N THR A 134 3.40 -5.88 -5.38
CA THR A 134 2.65 -5.33 -6.49
C THR A 134 2.49 -6.41 -7.57
N GLN A 135 1.25 -6.73 -7.90
CA GLN A 135 0.88 -7.62 -9.00
C GLN A 135 -0.08 -6.91 -9.94
N GLU A 136 -0.04 -7.25 -11.23
CA GLU A 136 -1.12 -6.89 -12.15
C GLU A 136 -2.30 -7.83 -11.92
N ASP A 137 -3.44 -7.25 -11.54
CA ASP A 137 -4.69 -7.96 -11.32
C ASP A 137 -5.82 -7.26 -12.06
N LYS A 138 -6.91 -7.98 -12.32
CA LYS A 138 -8.10 -7.44 -12.98
C LYS A 138 -9.13 -6.98 -11.97
N ILE A 139 -9.80 -5.87 -12.25
CA ILE A 139 -10.97 -5.45 -11.48
C ILE A 139 -12.13 -6.40 -11.81
N THR A 140 -12.47 -7.25 -10.85
CA THR A 140 -13.61 -8.18 -10.91
C THR A 140 -14.69 -7.76 -9.93
N ALA A 141 -15.80 -8.52 -9.86
CA ALA A 141 -16.86 -8.28 -8.89
C ALA A 141 -16.41 -8.42 -7.42
N ASP A 142 -15.38 -9.23 -7.17
CA ASP A 142 -14.88 -9.54 -5.82
C ASP A 142 -13.63 -8.73 -5.44
N THR A 143 -13.10 -7.93 -6.37
CA THR A 143 -11.91 -7.11 -6.13
C THR A 143 -12.18 -6.05 -5.07
N GLN A 144 -11.49 -6.16 -3.93
CA GLN A 144 -11.52 -5.18 -2.85
C GLN A 144 -10.20 -4.42 -2.78
N VAL A 145 -10.15 -3.27 -3.43
CA VAL A 145 -8.98 -2.39 -3.44
C VAL A 145 -9.34 -0.98 -3.01
N ALA A 146 -8.38 -0.30 -2.41
CA ALA A 146 -8.46 1.11 -2.09
C ALA A 146 -7.22 1.82 -2.62
N LEU A 147 -7.34 3.13 -2.83
CA LEU A 147 -6.22 3.98 -3.21
C LEU A 147 -5.56 4.51 -1.94
N ARG A 148 -4.24 4.38 -1.84
CA ARG A 148 -3.45 5.01 -0.77
C ARG A 148 -2.30 5.81 -1.34
N LEU A 149 -1.84 6.76 -0.55
CA LEU A 149 -0.58 7.46 -0.76
C LEU A 149 0.01 7.92 0.57
N ALA A 150 1.32 8.11 0.61
CA ALA A 150 1.98 8.90 1.62
C ALA A 150 1.90 10.40 1.23
N PRO A 151 1.45 11.28 2.13
CA PRO A 151 1.38 12.71 1.86
C PRO A 151 2.73 13.26 1.39
N GLY A 152 2.71 14.09 0.34
CA GLY A 152 3.91 14.71 -0.22
C GLY A 152 4.69 13.88 -1.23
N HIS A 153 4.33 12.60 -1.42
CA HIS A 153 5.04 11.68 -2.31
C HIS A 153 4.08 11.03 -3.32
N LEU A 154 3.84 11.70 -4.45
CA LEU A 154 3.02 11.15 -5.54
C LEU A 154 3.48 9.76 -6.04
N ASP A 155 4.76 9.43 -5.91
CA ASP A 155 5.30 8.12 -6.28
C ASP A 155 4.85 6.97 -5.38
N THR A 156 4.29 7.28 -4.21
CA THR A 156 3.72 6.28 -3.28
C THR A 156 2.25 5.99 -3.55
N LEU A 157 1.66 6.64 -4.56
CA LEU A 157 0.28 6.44 -4.96
C LEU A 157 0.10 5.04 -5.56
N GLU A 158 -0.69 4.21 -4.90
CA GLU A 158 -0.93 2.84 -5.35
C GLU A 158 -2.31 2.33 -4.96
N TRP A 159 -2.84 1.41 -5.77
CA TRP A 159 -3.93 0.55 -5.33
C TRP A 159 -3.38 -0.48 -4.37
N PHE A 160 -4.07 -0.69 -3.27
CA PHE A 160 -3.75 -1.73 -2.31
C PHE A 160 -4.99 -2.56 -2.04
N GLU A 161 -4.80 -3.86 -1.85
CA GLU A 161 -5.85 -4.75 -1.36
C GLU A 161 -6.36 -4.22 -0.02
N SER A 162 -7.63 -3.77 -0.02
CA SER A 162 -8.26 -3.18 1.15
C SER A 162 -8.71 -4.30 2.07
N GLU A 163 -8.21 -4.27 3.30
CA GLU A 163 -8.53 -5.24 4.31
C GLU A 163 -9.91 -4.94 4.90
N GLU A 164 -10.90 -5.80 4.68
CA GLU A 164 -11.77 -6.19 5.79
C GLU A 164 -10.92 -7.10 6.67
N ARG A 165 -10.20 -6.58 7.66
CA ARG A 165 -9.49 -7.46 8.60
C ARG A 165 -9.97 -7.31 10.03
N GLU A 166 -10.49 -8.42 10.53
CA GLU A 166 -9.89 -9.16 11.64
C GLU A 166 -8.48 -8.71 12.04
N GLY A 167 -8.43 -7.82 13.03
CA GLY A 167 -7.30 -7.59 13.94
C GLY A 167 -5.93 -7.34 13.30
N GLY A 168 -5.52 -6.08 13.23
CA GLY A 168 -4.12 -5.72 12.97
C GLY A 168 -3.89 -4.21 13.00
N GLU A 169 -3.15 -3.77 14.00
CA GLU A 169 -2.74 -2.40 14.33
C GLU A 169 -2.26 -1.60 13.11
N VAL A 170 -2.96 -0.49 12.84
CA VAL A 170 -2.40 0.74 12.27
C VAL A 170 -2.89 1.88 13.15
N ASP A 171 -1.95 2.72 13.56
CA ASP A 171 -2.05 3.77 14.56
C ASP A 171 -3.32 4.63 14.49
N ASP A 172 -3.98 4.71 15.65
CA ASP A 172 -4.84 5.75 16.23
C ASP A 172 -5.89 6.48 15.38
N GLU A 173 -7.15 6.31 15.82
CA GLU A 173 -8.38 7.10 15.58
C GLU A 173 -9.38 6.71 14.46
N ILE A 174 -9.26 5.55 13.82
CA ILE A 174 -10.42 4.97 13.08
C ILE A 174 -10.63 3.52 13.53
N GLU A 175 -11.21 3.39 14.73
CA GLU A 175 -11.67 2.13 15.29
C GLU A 175 -12.89 1.58 14.52
N ALA A 176 -12.87 0.25 14.37
CA ALA A 176 -14.00 -0.68 14.37
C ALA A 176 -15.06 -0.55 13.26
N ASP A 177 -15.00 -1.44 12.25
CA ASP A 177 -16.25 -2.04 11.70
C ASP A 177 -16.11 -3.22 10.72
N SER A 178 -14.92 -3.76 10.47
CA SER A 178 -14.75 -4.95 9.61
C SER A 178 -15.33 -6.25 10.20
N HIS A 179 -15.79 -6.21 11.46
CA HIS A 179 -16.36 -7.34 12.21
C HIS A 179 -17.86 -7.26 12.48
N GLN A 180 -18.51 -6.12 12.18
CA GLN A 180 -19.94 -5.99 12.41
C GLN A 180 -20.72 -6.63 11.27
N GLU A 181 -21.67 -7.50 11.63
CA GLU A 181 -22.70 -8.00 10.71
C GLU A 181 -23.28 -6.84 9.90
N PHE A 182 -23.60 -7.11 8.63
CA PHE A 182 -24.18 -6.13 7.72
C PHE A 182 -25.51 -5.61 8.28
N GLN A 183 -25.59 -4.30 8.54
CA GLN A 183 -26.71 -3.69 9.24
C GLN A 183 -27.87 -3.37 8.29
N ALA A 184 -29.07 -3.24 8.85
CA ALA A 184 -30.30 -3.01 8.09
C ALA A 184 -30.33 -1.65 7.35
N ASP A 185 -29.55 -0.67 7.80
CA ASP A 185 -29.47 0.69 7.26
C ASP A 185 -28.23 0.93 6.37
N GLU A 186 -27.53 -0.12 5.99
CA GLU A 186 -26.29 -0.05 5.20
C GLU A 186 -26.44 -0.51 3.76
N VAL A 187 -25.59 0.04 2.90
CA VAL A 187 -25.53 -0.26 1.47
C VAL A 187 -24.07 -0.51 1.10
N VAL A 188 -23.84 -1.57 0.33
CA VAL A 188 -22.57 -1.84 -0.34
C VAL A 188 -22.69 -1.43 -1.80
N VAL A 189 -21.82 -0.53 -2.23
CA VAL A 189 -21.78 0.01 -3.59
C VAL A 189 -20.50 -0.43 -4.28
N LYS A 190 -20.63 -1.06 -5.44
CA LYS A 190 -19.53 -1.30 -6.39
C LYS A 190 -19.25 0.00 -7.12
N VAL A 191 -18.09 0.60 -6.85
CA VAL A 191 -17.69 1.90 -7.38
C VAL A 191 -17.35 1.77 -8.86
N ARG A 192 -17.86 2.70 -9.68
CA ARG A 192 -17.61 2.79 -11.12
C ARG A 192 -16.86 4.05 -11.52
N ALA A 193 -16.99 5.12 -10.72
CA ALA A 193 -16.26 6.36 -10.93
C ALA A 193 -15.97 7.04 -9.60
N ILE A 194 -14.76 7.61 -9.47
CA ILE A 194 -14.32 8.40 -8.30
C ILE A 194 -14.07 9.82 -8.77
N GLY A 195 -14.62 10.81 -8.06
CA GLY A 195 -14.38 12.21 -8.34
C GLY A 195 -13.24 12.77 -7.50
N LEU A 196 -12.10 13.11 -8.12
CA LEU A 196 -10.99 13.75 -7.43
C LEU A 196 -11.27 15.23 -7.16
N THR A 197 -10.94 15.69 -5.97
CA THR A 197 -11.09 17.07 -5.52
C THR A 197 -9.73 17.76 -5.37
N LEU A 198 -9.74 19.09 -5.23
CA LEU A 198 -8.54 19.85 -4.84
C LEU A 198 -7.96 19.34 -3.52
N ARG A 199 -8.80 18.88 -2.58
CA ARG A 199 -8.35 18.30 -1.31
C ARG A 199 -7.43 17.10 -1.56
N ASP A 200 -7.80 16.20 -2.46
CA ASP A 200 -7.03 14.99 -2.74
C ASP A 200 -5.65 15.37 -3.32
N HIS A 201 -5.64 16.38 -4.18
CA HIS A 201 -4.39 16.95 -4.69
C HIS A 201 -3.52 17.58 -3.60
N LEU A 202 -4.10 18.32 -2.65
CA LEU A 202 -3.37 18.92 -1.54
C LEU A 202 -2.80 17.87 -0.57
N ILE A 203 -3.53 16.77 -0.32
CA ILE A 203 -2.99 15.60 0.40
C ILE A 203 -1.78 15.04 -0.35
N ALA A 204 -1.92 14.82 -1.65
CA ALA A 204 -0.84 14.30 -2.48
C ALA A 204 0.41 15.18 -2.52
N ARG A 205 0.25 16.51 -2.39
CA ARG A 205 1.36 17.45 -2.22
C ARG A 205 1.90 17.57 -0.80
N GLY A 206 1.30 16.90 0.18
CA GLY A 206 1.70 17.00 1.59
C GLY A 206 1.31 18.33 2.23
N GLN A 207 0.42 19.09 1.60
CA GLN A 207 -0.10 20.36 2.10
C GLN A 207 -1.29 20.16 3.05
N LEU A 208 -1.88 18.97 3.06
CA LEU A 208 -2.83 18.50 4.07
C LEU A 208 -2.28 17.21 4.70
N ASN A 209 -2.21 17.18 6.02
CA ASN A 209 -1.72 16.02 6.78
C ASN A 209 -2.86 15.01 7.00
N GLU A 210 -3.29 14.35 5.93
CA GLU A 210 -4.29 13.28 5.98
C GLU A 210 -3.89 12.13 5.07
N LEU A 211 -4.32 10.90 5.41
CA LEU A 211 -3.89 9.69 4.70
C LEU A 211 -4.93 9.13 3.73
N ILE A 212 -6.20 9.56 3.87
CA ILE A 212 -7.33 9.00 3.13
C ILE A 212 -7.76 9.96 2.02
N VAL A 213 -7.94 9.42 0.83
CA VAL A 213 -8.40 10.13 -0.36
C VAL A 213 -9.80 9.72 -0.80
N GLY A 214 -10.45 10.64 -1.50
CA GLY A 214 -11.76 10.47 -2.10
C GLY A 214 -12.87 10.87 -1.15
N THR A 215 -13.66 11.86 -1.59
CA THR A 215 -14.93 12.22 -0.97
C THR A 215 -16.15 11.90 -1.82
N ASP A 216 -15.95 11.76 -3.13
CA ASP A 216 -17.00 11.58 -4.12
C ASP A 216 -16.83 10.24 -4.84
N CYS A 217 -17.91 9.48 -4.99
CA CYS A 217 -17.95 8.41 -5.98
C CYS A 217 -19.38 8.12 -6.47
N ALA A 218 -19.45 7.39 -7.58
CA ALA A 218 -20.68 6.85 -8.13
C ALA A 218 -20.49 5.39 -8.55
N GLY A 219 -21.58 4.63 -8.51
CA GLY A 219 -21.52 3.20 -8.73
C GLY A 219 -22.88 2.53 -8.70
N VAL A 220 -22.85 1.22 -8.51
CA VAL A 220 -24.03 0.36 -8.52
C VAL A 220 -24.16 -0.31 -7.15
N VAL A 221 -25.37 -0.33 -6.60
CA VAL A 221 -25.67 -1.06 -5.36
C VAL A 221 -25.45 -2.56 -5.59
N GLN A 222 -24.54 -3.15 -4.82
CA GLN A 222 -24.26 -4.59 -4.84
C GLN A 222 -25.10 -5.31 -3.79
N LYS A 223 -25.19 -4.75 -2.58
CA LYS A 223 -25.95 -5.29 -1.45
C LYS A 223 -26.61 -4.13 -0.68
N SER A 224 -27.81 -4.35 -0.18
CA SER A 224 -28.58 -3.35 0.58
C SER A 224 -29.25 -4.00 1.79
N GLY A 225 -29.28 -3.26 2.89
CA GLY A 225 -30.03 -3.64 4.10
C GLY A 225 -31.53 -3.39 3.92
N SER A 226 -32.34 -4.04 4.75
CA SER A 226 -33.81 -4.04 4.64
C SER A 226 -34.47 -2.67 4.84
N GLU A 227 -33.81 -1.74 5.54
CA GLU A 227 -34.35 -0.40 5.86
C GLU A 227 -33.85 0.70 4.92
N THR A 228 -33.04 0.34 3.92
CA THR A 228 -32.35 1.33 3.08
C THR A 228 -33.22 1.90 1.96
N GLY A 229 -34.22 1.14 1.50
CA GLY A 229 -35.02 1.48 0.33
C GLY A 229 -34.32 1.30 -1.02
N PHE A 230 -33.04 0.91 -1.03
CA PHE A 230 -32.27 0.61 -2.23
C PHE A 230 -32.41 -0.85 -2.65
N LYS A 231 -32.15 -1.13 -3.93
CA LYS A 231 -32.11 -2.47 -4.50
C LYS A 231 -30.78 -2.73 -5.19
N THR A 232 -30.35 -3.99 -5.20
CA THR A 232 -29.20 -4.41 -6.01
C THR A 232 -29.42 -4.02 -7.48
N GLY A 233 -28.42 -3.40 -8.09
CA GLY A 233 -28.49 -2.84 -9.44
C GLY A 233 -28.84 -1.36 -9.51
N ASP A 234 -29.29 -0.74 -8.42
CA ASP A 234 -29.57 0.70 -8.40
C ASP A 234 -28.30 1.51 -8.70
N ARG A 235 -28.44 2.49 -9.60
CA ARG A 235 -27.38 3.44 -9.94
C ARG A 235 -27.40 4.58 -8.93
N VAL A 236 -26.27 4.81 -8.28
CA VAL A 236 -26.18 5.76 -7.16
C VAL A 236 -24.89 6.59 -7.19
N CYS A 237 -24.92 7.73 -6.53
CA CYS A 237 -23.73 8.46 -6.10
C CYS A 237 -23.78 8.70 -4.59
N LEU A 238 -22.62 8.91 -3.98
CA LEU A 238 -22.52 9.04 -2.53
C LEU A 238 -21.40 9.97 -2.10
N ILE A 239 -21.46 10.39 -0.84
CA ILE A 239 -20.36 11.05 -0.12
C ILE A 239 -19.84 10.19 1.02
N SER A 240 -18.54 10.20 1.24
CA SER A 240 -17.89 9.58 2.40
C SER A 240 -16.51 10.20 2.62
N THR A 241 -15.79 9.78 3.65
CA THR A 241 -14.40 10.19 3.89
C THR A 241 -13.37 9.30 3.18
N SER A 242 -13.80 8.18 2.57
CA SER A 242 -12.93 7.18 1.95
C SER A 242 -13.58 6.55 0.71
N THR A 243 -13.81 7.36 -0.34
CA THR A 243 -14.51 6.90 -1.55
C THR A 243 -13.59 6.34 -2.63
N ALA A 244 -12.28 6.55 -2.55
CA ALA A 244 -11.33 6.11 -3.57
C ALA A 244 -11.03 4.60 -3.44
N ARG A 245 -12.03 3.76 -3.75
CA ARG A 245 -12.03 2.31 -3.54
C ARG A 245 -12.85 1.61 -4.63
N SER A 246 -12.68 0.30 -4.83
CA SER A 246 -13.51 -0.50 -5.75
C SER A 246 -14.89 -0.83 -5.19
N THR A 247 -14.99 -1.01 -3.87
CA THR A 247 -16.23 -1.30 -3.16
C THR A 247 -16.28 -0.50 -1.86
N ILE A 248 -17.45 0.03 -1.53
CA ILE A 248 -17.65 0.82 -0.32
C ILE A 248 -18.94 0.43 0.40
N ARG A 249 -18.84 0.23 1.72
CA ARG A 249 -19.96 0.06 2.65
C ARG A 249 -20.23 1.39 3.34
N VAL A 250 -21.47 1.90 3.25
CA VAL A 250 -21.89 3.16 3.88
C VAL A 250 -23.35 3.06 4.36
N LYS A 251 -23.74 3.98 5.25
CA LYS A 251 -25.14 4.19 5.63
C LYS A 251 -25.95 4.68 4.43
N ALA A 252 -27.19 4.20 4.29
CA ALA A 252 -28.09 4.58 3.19
C ALA A 252 -28.29 6.10 3.08
N SER A 253 -28.24 6.82 4.20
CA SER A 253 -28.33 8.29 4.22
C SER A 253 -27.22 9.01 3.46
N ALA A 254 -26.07 8.36 3.21
CA ALA A 254 -24.96 8.89 2.43
C ALA A 254 -25.11 8.68 0.92
N VAL A 255 -26.15 7.99 0.46
CA VAL A 255 -26.32 7.49 -0.91
C VAL A 255 -27.58 8.08 -1.54
N THR A 256 -27.55 8.44 -2.82
CA THR A 256 -28.73 8.91 -3.56
C THR A 256 -28.78 8.30 -4.96
N ASN A 257 -29.97 8.06 -5.49
CA ASN A 257 -30.15 7.55 -6.85
C ASN A 257 -29.73 8.61 -7.88
N ILE A 258 -29.12 8.16 -8.98
CA ILE A 258 -28.78 9.03 -10.11
C ILE A 258 -29.76 8.80 -11.26
N PRO A 259 -30.07 9.83 -12.07
CA PRO A 259 -30.91 9.67 -13.25
C PRO A 259 -30.36 8.61 -14.23
N SER A 260 -31.24 7.88 -14.90
CA SER A 260 -30.85 6.79 -15.81
C SER A 260 -29.96 7.23 -16.98
N HIS A 261 -30.11 8.48 -17.42
CA HIS A 261 -29.36 9.08 -18.51
C HIS A 261 -27.99 9.66 -18.08
N MET A 262 -27.74 9.81 -16.77
CA MET A 262 -26.50 10.38 -16.24
C MET A 262 -25.42 9.31 -16.12
N SER A 263 -24.24 9.54 -16.71
CA SER A 263 -23.10 8.64 -16.59
C SER A 263 -22.56 8.58 -15.15
N PHE A 264 -21.81 7.52 -14.80
CA PHE A 264 -21.17 7.45 -13.49
C PHE A 264 -20.11 8.54 -13.31
N ALA A 265 -19.41 8.95 -14.38
CA ALA A 265 -18.43 10.03 -14.33
C ALA A 265 -19.08 11.38 -13.97
N GLU A 266 -20.20 11.72 -14.64
CA GLU A 266 -21.00 12.90 -14.30
C GLU A 266 -21.49 12.83 -12.86
N ALA A 267 -22.07 11.71 -12.46
CA ALA A 267 -22.60 11.50 -11.12
C ALA A 267 -21.51 11.58 -10.02
N ALA A 268 -20.30 11.08 -10.28
CA ALA A 268 -19.18 11.15 -9.34
C ALA A 268 -18.58 12.56 -9.24
N SER A 269 -18.85 13.44 -10.20
CA SER A 269 -18.32 14.81 -10.18
C SER A 269 -19.11 15.77 -9.27
N MET A 270 -20.35 15.42 -8.93
CA MET A 270 -21.31 16.30 -8.23
C MET A 270 -21.26 16.30 -6.70
N PRO A 271 -21.09 15.17 -5.96
CA PRO A 271 -21.50 15.05 -4.56
C PRO A 271 -20.95 16.13 -3.62
N SER A 272 -19.63 16.26 -3.46
CA SER A 272 -19.00 17.28 -2.62
C SER A 272 -19.26 18.70 -3.13
N SER A 273 -19.19 18.89 -4.44
CA SER A 273 -19.30 20.23 -5.04
C SER A 273 -20.73 20.76 -4.89
N MET A 274 -21.72 19.90 -5.07
CA MET A 274 -23.12 20.22 -4.84
C MET A 274 -23.42 20.41 -3.36
N TRP A 275 -22.84 19.57 -2.49
CA TRP A 275 -22.99 19.70 -1.04
C TRP A 275 -22.53 21.07 -0.55
N VAL A 276 -21.29 21.46 -0.91
CA VAL A 276 -20.69 22.73 -0.47
C VAL A 276 -21.46 23.91 -1.04
N SER A 277 -21.76 23.90 -2.34
CA SER A 277 -22.47 25.00 -2.99
C SER A 277 -23.91 25.15 -2.51
N TYR A 278 -24.62 24.05 -2.28
CA TYR A 278 -25.96 24.09 -1.70
C TYR A 278 -25.93 24.62 -0.26
N HIS A 279 -25.00 24.13 0.56
CA HIS A 279 -24.90 24.60 1.94
C HIS A 279 -24.55 26.09 2.01
N ALA A 280 -23.61 26.54 1.18
CA ALA A 280 -23.21 27.94 1.10
C ALA A 280 -24.33 28.86 0.59
N ILE A 281 -24.82 28.62 -0.62
CA ILE A 281 -25.74 29.53 -1.32
C ILE A 281 -27.15 29.47 -0.74
N VAL A 282 -27.62 28.27 -0.34
CA VAL A 282 -29.02 28.08 0.06
C VAL A 282 -29.20 28.14 1.57
N ASN A 283 -28.35 27.48 2.36
CA ASN A 283 -28.58 27.38 3.81
C ASN A 283 -27.92 28.52 4.60
N LEU A 284 -26.68 28.88 4.27
CA LEU A 284 -25.90 29.86 5.03
C LEU A 284 -26.14 31.29 4.52
N ALA A 285 -25.82 31.55 3.25
CA ALA A 285 -26.04 32.86 2.64
C ALA A 285 -27.52 33.15 2.39
N SER A 286 -28.34 32.08 2.28
CA SER A 286 -29.78 32.20 2.00
C SER A 286 -30.06 33.20 0.88
N VAL A 287 -29.38 33.03 -0.27
CA VAL A 287 -29.42 33.99 -1.37
C VAL A 287 -30.86 34.25 -1.82
N GLN A 288 -31.20 35.53 -1.98
CA GLN A 288 -32.50 36.01 -2.44
C GLN A 288 -32.42 36.54 -3.88
N GLU A 289 -33.58 36.68 -4.50
CA GLU A 289 -33.71 37.29 -5.83
C GLU A 289 -33.25 38.75 -5.80
N GLY A 290 -32.49 39.15 -6.82
CA GLY A 290 -31.95 40.51 -6.95
C GLY A 290 -30.65 40.78 -6.18
N GLU A 291 -30.23 39.89 -5.26
CA GLU A 291 -28.96 40.05 -4.54
C GLU A 291 -27.74 39.89 -5.47
N VAL A 292 -26.66 40.58 -5.14
CA VAL A 292 -25.36 40.50 -5.83
C VAL A 292 -24.45 39.51 -5.12
N VAL A 293 -24.06 38.44 -5.83
CA VAL A 293 -23.21 37.36 -5.32
C VAL A 293 -21.85 37.39 -6.02
N LEU A 294 -20.79 37.64 -5.27
CA LEU A 294 -19.40 37.51 -5.71
C LEU A 294 -18.88 36.09 -5.44
N ILE A 295 -18.59 35.33 -6.50
CA ILE A 295 -18.02 33.98 -6.39
C ILE A 295 -16.54 34.02 -6.78
N TYR A 296 -15.69 33.77 -5.79
CA TYR A 296 -14.24 33.70 -5.95
C TYR A 296 -13.81 32.41 -6.66
N GLN A 297 -12.80 32.51 -7.53
CA GLN A 297 -12.34 31.43 -8.40
C GLN A 297 -13.51 30.74 -9.13
N GLY A 298 -14.27 31.52 -9.90
CA GLY A 298 -15.54 31.12 -10.52
C GLY A 298 -15.48 29.83 -11.33
N ALA A 299 -14.30 29.49 -11.87
CA ALA A 299 -14.09 28.30 -12.69
C ALA A 299 -13.92 26.98 -11.91
N SER A 300 -13.83 27.02 -10.57
CA SER A 300 -13.72 25.81 -9.73
C SER A 300 -14.99 24.94 -9.81
N CYS A 301 -14.89 23.63 -9.55
CA CYS A 301 -16.05 22.73 -9.62
C CYS A 301 -17.17 23.11 -8.64
N ILE A 302 -16.80 23.58 -7.45
CA ILE A 302 -17.73 24.08 -6.44
C ILE A 302 -18.41 25.35 -6.98
N SER A 303 -17.60 26.31 -7.45
CA SER A 303 -18.08 27.59 -7.97
C SER A 303 -19.04 27.42 -9.15
N GLN A 304 -18.78 26.48 -10.06
CA GLN A 304 -19.67 26.18 -11.19
C GLN A 304 -21.08 25.75 -10.75
N LEU A 305 -21.21 24.95 -9.69
CA LEU A 305 -22.52 24.59 -9.13
C LEU A 305 -23.14 25.74 -8.32
N ALA A 306 -22.32 26.56 -7.65
CA ALA A 306 -22.80 27.74 -6.95
C ALA A 306 -23.36 28.81 -7.91
N ILE A 307 -22.73 28.99 -9.08
CA ILE A 307 -23.22 29.87 -10.15
C ILE A 307 -24.61 29.44 -10.59
N GLN A 308 -24.78 28.15 -10.91
CA GLN A 308 -26.08 27.61 -11.33
C GLN A 308 -27.14 27.76 -10.23
N LEU A 309 -26.78 27.53 -8.97
CA LEU A 309 -27.68 27.72 -7.82
C LEU A 309 -28.10 29.18 -7.64
N ALA A 310 -27.16 30.12 -7.71
CA ALA A 310 -27.42 31.55 -7.59
C ALA A 310 -28.27 32.07 -8.77
N GLN A 311 -27.96 31.67 -10.01
CA GLN A 311 -28.79 31.97 -11.19
C GLN A 311 -30.21 31.44 -11.03
N SER A 312 -30.37 30.21 -10.53
CA SER A 312 -31.70 29.61 -10.30
C SER A 312 -32.54 30.30 -9.23
N ARG A 313 -31.98 31.31 -8.55
CA ARG A 313 -32.61 32.13 -7.51
C ARG A 313 -32.73 33.60 -7.93
N GLY A 314 -32.35 33.95 -9.16
CA GLY A 314 -32.46 35.31 -9.69
C GLY A 314 -31.42 36.29 -9.12
N ALA A 315 -30.30 35.80 -8.60
CA ALA A 315 -29.21 36.65 -8.13
C ALA A 315 -28.34 37.15 -9.30
N ARG A 316 -27.80 38.37 -9.18
CA ARG A 316 -26.75 38.89 -10.07
C ARG A 316 -25.41 38.32 -9.65
N ILE A 317 -24.64 37.81 -10.60
CA ILE A 317 -23.37 37.11 -10.31
C ILE A 317 -22.19 37.94 -10.78
N LEU A 318 -21.25 38.15 -9.86
CA LEU A 318 -19.91 38.64 -10.13
C LEU A 318 -18.92 37.50 -9.89
N LEU A 319 -17.91 37.36 -10.75
CA LEU A 319 -16.95 36.25 -10.67
C LEU A 319 -15.52 36.76 -10.60
N THR A 320 -14.64 35.96 -10.00
CA THR A 320 -13.20 36.12 -10.19
C THR A 320 -12.60 34.96 -10.98
N ALA A 321 -11.53 35.23 -11.74
CA ALA A 321 -10.82 34.25 -12.53
C ALA A 321 -9.30 34.47 -12.47
N SER A 322 -8.53 33.39 -12.50
CA SER A 322 -7.07 33.46 -12.42
C SER A 322 -6.38 33.68 -13.77
N SER A 323 -7.09 33.48 -14.90
CA SER A 323 -6.54 33.60 -16.25
C SER A 323 -7.63 33.87 -17.29
N ALA A 324 -7.24 34.44 -18.43
CA ALA A 324 -8.17 34.80 -19.51
C ALA A 324 -8.88 33.57 -20.11
N ALA A 325 -8.22 32.42 -20.13
CA ALA A 325 -8.83 31.16 -20.55
C ALA A 325 -10.01 30.77 -19.64
N LYS A 326 -9.86 30.92 -18.32
CA LYS A 326 -10.92 30.65 -17.33
C LYS A 326 -12.05 31.68 -17.45
N ALA A 327 -11.74 32.96 -17.64
CA ALA A 327 -12.75 33.99 -17.89
C ALA A 327 -13.59 33.67 -19.14
N LYS A 328 -12.93 33.30 -20.25
CA LYS A 328 -13.62 32.91 -21.49
C LYS A 328 -14.52 31.68 -21.31
N PHE A 329 -14.07 30.68 -20.55
CA PHE A 329 -14.89 29.53 -20.18
C PHE A 329 -16.15 29.94 -19.41
N LEU A 330 -16.01 30.82 -18.40
CA LEU A 330 -17.13 31.31 -17.60
C LEU A 330 -18.16 32.08 -18.43
N CYS A 331 -17.71 32.94 -19.35
CA CYS A 331 -18.58 33.63 -20.30
C CYS A 331 -19.38 32.63 -21.16
N ALA A 332 -18.67 31.65 -21.75
CA ALA A 332 -19.27 30.69 -22.67
C ALA A 332 -20.26 29.73 -21.99
N GLU A 333 -19.90 29.19 -20.83
CA GLU A 333 -20.67 28.13 -20.16
C GLU A 333 -21.86 28.67 -19.36
N PHE A 334 -21.67 29.79 -18.66
CA PHE A 334 -22.67 30.34 -17.72
C PHE A 334 -23.32 31.63 -18.19
N ARG A 335 -22.96 32.12 -19.39
CA ARG A 335 -23.48 33.36 -19.98
C ARG A 335 -23.26 34.59 -19.09
N ILE A 336 -22.13 34.62 -18.39
CA ILE A 336 -21.73 35.75 -17.57
C ILE A 336 -21.07 36.81 -18.48
N PRO A 337 -21.49 38.09 -18.41
CA PRO A 337 -20.81 39.15 -19.14
C PRO A 337 -19.35 39.29 -18.73
N GLU A 338 -18.46 39.56 -19.67
CA GLU A 338 -17.03 39.76 -19.37
C GLU A 338 -16.80 40.94 -18.39
N THR A 339 -17.70 41.92 -18.36
CA THR A 339 -17.69 43.05 -17.43
C THR A 339 -17.92 42.66 -15.97
N ASP A 340 -18.53 41.51 -15.72
CA ASP A 340 -18.81 40.97 -14.39
C ASP A 340 -17.77 39.91 -13.96
N ILE A 341 -16.68 39.75 -14.73
CA ILE A 341 -15.55 38.86 -14.40
C ILE A 341 -14.29 39.69 -14.10
N PHE A 342 -13.73 39.48 -12.91
CA PHE A 342 -12.54 40.18 -12.44
C PHE A 342 -11.34 39.22 -12.31
N TYR A 343 -10.12 39.73 -12.43
CA TYR A 343 -8.92 38.89 -12.33
C TYR A 343 -8.34 38.87 -10.92
N ASP A 344 -8.02 37.68 -10.40
CA ASP A 344 -7.58 37.47 -9.01
C ASP A 344 -6.30 38.25 -8.65
N ASN A 345 -5.45 38.53 -9.63
CA ASN A 345 -4.17 39.22 -9.49
C ASN A 345 -4.23 40.72 -9.81
N ASP A 346 -5.42 41.26 -10.09
CA ASP A 346 -5.60 42.67 -10.40
C ASP A 346 -5.65 43.50 -9.10
N PRO A 347 -4.68 44.39 -8.84
CA PRO A 347 -4.68 45.22 -7.63
C PRO A 347 -5.88 46.19 -7.58
N ALA A 348 -6.54 46.47 -8.71
CA ALA A 348 -7.71 47.33 -8.80
C ALA A 348 -9.05 46.56 -8.69
N ILE A 349 -9.03 45.27 -8.36
CA ILE A 349 -10.23 44.42 -8.29
C ILE A 349 -11.35 45.03 -7.42
N LEU A 350 -11.03 45.56 -6.24
CA LEU A 350 -12.03 46.17 -5.35
C LEU A 350 -12.72 47.37 -5.99
N SER A 351 -11.94 48.29 -6.58
CA SER A 351 -12.48 49.47 -7.25
C SER A 351 -13.40 49.08 -8.41
N LYS A 352 -13.04 48.04 -9.16
CA LYS A 352 -13.86 47.52 -10.27
C LYS A 352 -15.17 46.88 -9.79
N ILE A 353 -15.12 46.12 -8.70
CA ILE A 353 -16.33 45.56 -8.07
C ILE A 353 -17.26 46.69 -7.59
N TYR A 354 -16.73 47.69 -6.89
CA TYR A 354 -17.53 48.84 -6.46
C TYR A 354 -18.14 49.59 -7.64
N GLN A 355 -17.38 49.85 -8.70
CA GLN A 355 -17.92 50.48 -9.91
C GLN A 355 -19.05 49.66 -10.54
N SER A 356 -18.90 48.33 -10.63
CA SER A 356 -19.91 47.43 -11.19
C SER A 356 -21.18 47.32 -10.32
N THR A 357 -21.06 47.64 -9.03
CA THR A 357 -22.15 47.58 -8.03
C THR A 357 -22.69 48.96 -7.64
N GLU A 358 -22.39 50.00 -8.44
CA GLU A 358 -22.83 51.37 -8.15
C GLU A 358 -22.44 51.85 -6.73
N TRP A 359 -21.26 51.41 -6.28
CA TRP A 359 -20.69 51.68 -4.96
C TRP A 359 -21.48 51.10 -3.78
N GLN A 360 -22.43 50.19 -4.02
CA GLN A 360 -23.18 49.50 -2.95
C GLN A 360 -22.41 48.32 -2.35
N GLY A 361 -21.47 47.73 -3.11
CA GLY A 361 -20.81 46.48 -2.71
C GLY A 361 -21.63 45.25 -3.08
N VAL A 362 -21.31 44.12 -2.47
CA VAL A 362 -21.94 42.81 -2.76
C VAL A 362 -22.65 42.25 -1.54
N ASP A 363 -23.78 41.59 -1.75
CA ASP A 363 -24.59 41.01 -0.68
C ASP A 363 -23.98 39.71 -0.15
N VAL A 364 -23.34 38.92 -1.03
CA VAL A 364 -22.77 37.63 -0.68
C VAL A 364 -21.40 37.45 -1.31
N ILE A 365 -20.43 36.98 -0.53
CA ILE A 365 -19.12 36.54 -1.02
C ILE A 365 -18.97 35.04 -0.75
N PHE A 366 -18.61 34.27 -1.76
CA PHE A 366 -18.43 32.82 -1.66
C PHE A 366 -17.13 32.33 -2.32
N GLY A 367 -16.34 31.52 -1.60
CA GLY A 367 -15.20 30.80 -2.19
C GLY A 367 -14.07 30.49 -1.21
N ALA A 368 -12.93 30.00 -1.72
CA ALA A 368 -11.72 29.75 -0.94
C ALA A 368 -10.83 31.01 -0.92
N LEU A 369 -11.05 31.88 0.06
CA LEU A 369 -10.47 33.22 0.12
C LEU A 369 -9.07 33.27 0.76
N SER A 370 -8.52 32.13 1.18
CA SER A 370 -7.20 32.10 1.82
C SER A 370 -6.08 32.48 0.84
N ASN A 371 -5.18 33.32 1.32
CA ASN A 371 -4.02 33.81 0.59
C ASN A 371 -3.07 32.64 0.25
N ASN A 372 -3.09 32.15 -0.99
CA ASN A 372 -2.13 31.15 -1.46
C ASN A 372 -0.74 31.79 -1.55
N GLY A 373 0.01 31.76 -0.44
CA GLY A 373 1.41 31.35 -0.35
C GLY A 373 2.49 31.94 -1.26
N ASN A 374 2.22 32.88 -2.16
CA ASN A 374 3.25 33.51 -2.99
C ASN A 374 3.90 34.69 -2.25
N GLY A 375 4.48 34.45 -1.07
CA GLY A 375 5.57 35.24 -0.43
C GLY A 375 5.46 36.76 -0.26
N ASN A 376 4.44 37.41 -0.82
CA ASN A 376 4.34 38.85 -1.03
C ASN A 376 3.04 39.36 -0.37
N GLY A 377 2.86 39.03 0.90
CA GLY A 377 2.33 39.88 1.98
C GLY A 377 1.07 40.76 1.83
N ARG A 378 0.32 40.78 0.72
CA ARG A 378 -0.91 41.57 0.58
C ARG A 378 -1.90 40.87 -0.36
N GLY A 379 -2.63 39.89 0.18
CA GLY A 379 -3.86 39.43 -0.48
C GLY A 379 -4.90 40.54 -0.42
N VAL A 380 -5.65 40.76 -1.50
CA VAL A 380 -6.74 41.74 -1.51
C VAL A 380 -7.84 41.28 -0.55
N GLU A 381 -8.21 42.14 0.40
CA GLU A 381 -9.22 41.80 1.40
C GLU A 381 -10.63 41.97 0.80
N LEU A 382 -11.12 40.94 0.11
CA LEU A 382 -12.43 40.96 -0.55
C LEU A 382 -13.59 41.18 0.43
N SER A 383 -13.41 40.89 1.73
CA SER A 383 -14.38 41.22 2.80
C SER A 383 -14.79 42.70 2.81
N THR A 384 -13.91 43.60 2.35
CA THR A 384 -14.17 45.05 2.33
C THR A 384 -15.27 45.45 1.36
N CYS A 385 -15.45 44.71 0.26
CA CYS A 385 -16.51 45.01 -0.73
C CYS A 385 -17.90 44.51 -0.32
N LEU A 386 -18.04 43.94 0.87
CA LEU A 386 -19.31 43.42 1.36
C LEU A 386 -20.25 44.57 1.76
N ALA A 387 -21.47 44.54 1.24
CA ALA A 387 -22.51 45.49 1.56
C ALA A 387 -23.01 45.31 3.02
N PRO A 388 -23.68 46.32 3.62
CA PRO A 388 -24.42 46.13 4.85
C PRO A 388 -25.34 44.90 4.78
N PHE A 389 -25.47 44.15 5.88
CA PHE A 389 -26.22 42.89 5.95
C PHE A 389 -25.64 41.74 5.09
N GLY A 390 -24.45 41.93 4.53
CA GLY A 390 -23.83 40.95 3.67
C GLY A 390 -23.39 39.67 4.39
N ARG A 391 -23.23 38.60 3.63
CA ARG A 391 -22.81 37.28 4.12
C ARG A 391 -21.55 36.81 3.41
N LEU A 392 -20.51 36.48 4.17
CA LEU A 392 -19.29 35.88 3.65
C LEU A 392 -19.26 34.39 4.01
N VAL A 393 -19.15 33.52 3.00
CA VAL A 393 -19.08 32.07 3.16
C VAL A 393 -17.79 31.53 2.57
N GLU A 394 -16.92 30.99 3.43
CA GLU A 394 -15.58 30.55 3.07
C GLU A 394 -15.44 29.02 3.03
N THR A 395 -14.61 28.52 2.11
CA THR A 395 -14.38 27.07 1.87
C THR A 395 -12.90 26.67 1.89
N SER A 396 -12.02 27.53 2.41
CA SER A 396 -10.57 27.31 2.47
C SER A 396 -10.21 26.08 3.32
N LEU A 397 -9.30 25.24 2.82
CA LEU A 397 -8.90 23.97 3.46
C LEU A 397 -7.65 24.09 4.34
N SER A 398 -6.80 25.08 4.11
CA SER A 398 -5.42 25.16 4.62
C SER A 398 -5.19 26.21 5.71
N THR A 399 -6.18 27.05 6.01
CA THR A 399 -6.04 28.14 6.99
C THR A 399 -6.93 27.90 8.20
N PRO A 400 -6.37 27.83 9.43
CA PRO A 400 -7.18 27.82 10.65
C PRO A 400 -8.06 29.08 10.66
N ALA A 401 -9.36 28.93 10.96
CA ALA A 401 -10.30 30.05 11.01
C ALA A 401 -9.81 31.24 11.86
N HIS A 402 -8.89 31.00 12.79
CA HIS A 402 -8.28 32.00 13.68
C HIS A 402 -7.45 33.07 12.97
N THR A 403 -6.71 32.76 11.89
CA THR A 403 -5.86 33.77 11.20
C THR A 403 -6.66 34.72 10.33
N LEU A 404 -7.95 34.44 10.12
CA LEU A 404 -8.83 35.24 9.27
C LEU A 404 -9.69 36.24 10.07
N LEU A 405 -9.72 36.12 11.40
CA LEU A 405 -10.44 37.03 12.29
C LEU A 405 -9.68 38.34 12.54
N ASP A 406 -8.37 38.38 12.27
CA ASP A 406 -7.49 39.51 12.60
C ASP A 406 -7.54 40.68 11.61
N HIS A 407 -8.30 40.58 10.51
CA HIS A 407 -8.29 41.59 9.44
C HIS A 407 -9.57 42.42 9.30
N LEU A 408 -10.58 42.25 10.15
CA LEU A 408 -11.78 43.09 10.07
C LEU A 408 -11.44 44.53 10.50
N GLY A 409 -11.16 45.39 9.52
CA GLY A 409 -11.16 46.83 9.67
C GLY A 409 -12.48 47.27 10.31
N SER A 410 -12.39 47.85 11.50
CA SER A 410 -13.47 48.03 12.48
C SER A 410 -14.59 49.02 12.09
N ASP A 411 -14.55 49.68 10.94
CA ASP A 411 -15.34 50.91 10.76
C ASP A 411 -16.53 50.82 9.79
N SER A 412 -16.74 49.73 9.03
CA SER A 412 -17.78 49.71 7.97
C SER A 412 -18.67 48.46 7.90
N LEU A 413 -18.53 47.48 8.80
CA LEU A 413 -19.29 46.21 8.73
C LEU A 413 -20.58 46.30 9.56
N VAL A 414 -21.69 46.62 8.90
CA VAL A 414 -23.02 46.72 9.53
C VAL A 414 -23.79 45.41 9.34
N ASN A 415 -24.10 44.70 10.43
CA ASN A 415 -24.92 43.47 10.45
C ASN A 415 -24.44 42.35 9.50
N VAL A 416 -23.13 42.23 9.32
CA VAL A 416 -22.52 41.21 8.47
C VAL A 416 -22.42 39.86 9.19
N SER A 417 -22.57 38.77 8.44
CA SER A 417 -22.30 37.41 8.94
C SER A 417 -21.15 36.74 8.18
N ARG A 418 -20.35 35.94 8.89
CA ARG A 418 -19.26 35.15 8.32
C ARG A 418 -19.42 33.68 8.71
N SER A 419 -19.29 32.79 7.74
CA SER A 419 -19.33 31.34 7.94
C SER A 419 -18.16 30.66 7.23
N SER A 420 -17.65 29.58 7.82
CA SER A 420 -16.64 28.71 7.21
C SER A 420 -17.18 27.28 7.09
N ILE A 421 -16.92 26.65 5.95
CA ILE A 421 -17.39 25.31 5.63
C ILE A 421 -16.20 24.35 5.60
N ASN A 422 -16.23 23.36 6.49
CA ASN A 422 -15.39 22.17 6.40
C ASN A 422 -16.28 20.92 6.31
N MET A 423 -16.58 20.50 5.08
CA MET A 423 -17.45 19.35 4.81
C MET A 423 -16.89 18.05 5.39
N VAL A 424 -15.58 17.83 5.30
CA VAL A 424 -14.95 16.58 5.73
C VAL A 424 -14.96 16.43 7.25
N GLU A 425 -14.70 17.53 7.97
CA GLU A 425 -14.82 17.52 9.43
C GLU A 425 -16.27 17.30 9.88
N LEU A 426 -17.24 17.83 9.13
CA LEU A 426 -18.65 17.56 9.38
C LEU A 426 -19.02 16.09 9.12
N LEU A 427 -18.49 15.48 8.05
CA LEU A 427 -18.66 14.05 7.79
C LEU A 427 -18.10 13.17 8.92
N ARG A 428 -16.95 13.54 9.50
CA ARG A 428 -16.32 12.82 10.61
C ARG A 428 -17.08 12.99 11.93
N LYS A 429 -17.38 14.24 12.32
CA LYS A 429 -17.89 14.55 13.66
C LYS A 429 -19.42 14.56 13.74
N ARG A 430 -20.14 14.81 12.63
CA ARG A 430 -21.61 14.93 12.56
C ARG A 430 -22.18 14.34 11.25
N PRO A 431 -21.95 13.04 10.96
CA PRO A 431 -22.32 12.42 9.68
C PRO A 431 -23.81 12.58 9.33
N THR A 432 -24.72 12.44 10.31
CA THR A 432 -26.17 12.59 10.10
C THR A 432 -26.55 13.96 9.52
N LEU A 433 -25.89 15.03 9.94
CA LEU A 433 -26.13 16.37 9.40
C LEU A 433 -25.55 16.51 7.99
N ALA A 434 -24.33 16.02 7.77
CA ALA A 434 -23.70 16.01 6.45
C ALA A 434 -24.57 15.26 5.43
N HIS A 435 -25.04 14.06 5.76
CA HIS A 435 -25.91 13.24 4.93
C HIS A 435 -27.27 13.93 4.66
N ARG A 436 -27.86 14.59 5.65
CA ARG A 436 -29.12 15.33 5.45
C ARG A 436 -28.95 16.47 4.44
N ILE A 437 -27.85 17.22 4.54
CA ILE A 437 -27.54 18.31 3.60
C ILE A 437 -27.29 17.73 2.21
N PHE A 438 -26.56 16.61 2.12
CA PHE A 438 -26.30 15.89 0.87
C PHE A 438 -27.59 15.50 0.15
N GLN A 439 -28.52 14.84 0.83
CA GLN A 439 -29.78 14.41 0.24
C GLN A 439 -30.58 15.60 -0.32
N ARG A 440 -30.65 16.72 0.42
CA ARG A 440 -31.31 17.94 -0.03
C ARG A 440 -30.60 18.58 -1.22
N ALA A 441 -29.27 18.61 -1.18
CA ALA A 441 -28.45 19.19 -2.23
C ALA A 441 -28.60 18.43 -3.54
N MET A 442 -28.47 17.09 -3.51
CA MET A 442 -28.61 16.26 -4.71
C MET A 442 -30.04 16.26 -5.24
N LYS A 443 -31.06 16.20 -4.36
CA LYS A 443 -32.45 16.37 -4.77
C LYS A 443 -32.68 17.69 -5.50
N CYS A 444 -32.18 18.80 -4.95
CA CYS A 444 -32.25 20.11 -5.59
C CYS A 444 -31.56 20.11 -6.97
N ALA A 445 -30.37 19.48 -7.06
CA ALA A 445 -29.64 19.39 -8.33
C ALA A 445 -30.45 18.69 -9.41
N PHE A 446 -31.06 17.54 -9.08
CA PHE A 446 -31.84 16.76 -10.04
C PHE A 446 -33.18 17.43 -10.38
N ASP A 447 -33.92 17.93 -9.38
CA ASP A 447 -35.21 18.60 -9.60
C ASP A 447 -35.04 19.86 -10.47
N LYS A 448 -33.95 20.61 -10.29
CA LYS A 448 -33.63 21.81 -11.09
C LYS A 448 -32.81 21.51 -12.36
N HIS A 449 -32.53 20.25 -12.66
CA HIS A 449 -31.74 19.83 -13.82
C HIS A 449 -30.37 20.55 -13.91
N LEU A 450 -29.72 20.73 -12.76
CA LEU A 450 -28.38 21.33 -12.70
C LEU A 450 -27.37 20.42 -13.37
N ARG A 451 -26.43 21.03 -14.10
CA ARG A 451 -25.39 20.30 -14.83
C ARG A 451 -24.17 20.07 -13.93
N PRO A 452 -23.50 18.91 -14.02
CA PRO A 452 -22.22 18.69 -13.36
C PRO A 452 -21.16 19.70 -13.82
N ALA A 453 -20.13 19.91 -13.02
CA ALA A 453 -19.03 20.81 -13.38
C ALA A 453 -18.29 20.32 -14.63
N GLN A 454 -17.97 21.22 -15.55
CA GLN A 454 -17.35 20.93 -16.83
C GLN A 454 -15.96 21.57 -16.96
N PRO A 455 -15.11 21.01 -17.85
CA PRO A 455 -15.22 19.69 -18.46
C PRO A 455 -14.93 18.56 -17.45
N LEU A 456 -15.28 17.33 -17.80
CA LEU A 456 -14.83 16.14 -17.08
C LEU A 456 -13.58 15.58 -17.75
N HIS A 457 -12.56 15.29 -16.95
CA HIS A 457 -11.31 14.66 -17.38
C HIS A 457 -11.25 13.25 -16.82
N SER A 458 -11.62 12.25 -17.63
CA SER A 458 -11.63 10.85 -17.23
C SER A 458 -10.26 10.19 -17.41
N PHE A 459 -9.88 9.37 -16.43
CA PHE A 459 -8.66 8.57 -16.39
C PHE A 459 -9.03 7.14 -16.01
N ALA A 460 -8.37 6.16 -16.61
CA ALA A 460 -8.55 4.77 -16.20
C ALA A 460 -8.00 4.53 -14.78
N ALA A 461 -8.53 3.53 -14.06
CA ALA A 461 -7.99 3.14 -12.76
C ALA A 461 -6.50 2.74 -12.81
N GLY A 462 -5.96 2.32 -13.96
CA GLY A 462 -4.53 2.10 -14.15
C GLY A 462 -3.68 3.39 -14.20
N GLU A 463 -4.30 4.54 -14.41
CA GLU A 463 -3.65 5.84 -14.71
C GLU A 463 -3.79 6.87 -13.58
N VAL A 464 -4.00 6.40 -12.34
CA VAL A 464 -4.25 7.28 -11.18
C VAL A 464 -3.16 8.36 -11.04
N LYS A 465 -1.88 8.02 -11.25
CA LYS A 465 -0.79 8.99 -11.18
C LYS A 465 -0.95 10.11 -12.20
N ALA A 466 -1.40 9.81 -13.42
CA ALA A 466 -1.67 10.83 -14.43
C ALA A 466 -2.83 11.74 -14.00
N ALA A 467 -3.88 11.19 -13.38
CA ALA A 467 -5.00 11.98 -12.86
C ALA A 467 -4.56 13.01 -11.81
N PHE A 468 -3.63 12.63 -10.91
CA PHE A 468 -3.07 13.55 -9.91
C PHE A 468 -2.08 14.55 -10.51
N SER A 469 -1.21 14.14 -11.43
CA SER A 469 -0.30 15.05 -12.15
C SER A 469 -1.05 16.08 -13.00
N HIS A 470 -2.23 15.72 -13.52
CA HIS A 470 -3.09 16.61 -14.32
C HIS A 470 -3.58 17.86 -13.55
N PHE A 471 -3.53 17.88 -12.21
CA PHE A 471 -3.76 19.11 -11.44
C PHE A 471 -2.64 20.15 -11.60
N VAL A 472 -1.42 19.69 -11.89
CA VAL A 472 -0.20 20.54 -11.96
C VAL A 472 0.11 20.92 -13.38
N ASP A 473 0.22 19.91 -14.24
CA ASP A 473 0.68 20.06 -15.63
C ASP A 473 -0.27 20.97 -16.44
N HIS A 474 -1.51 21.09 -15.95
CA HIS A 474 -2.57 21.87 -16.57
C HIS A 474 -3.32 22.72 -15.54
N ALA A 475 -2.60 23.52 -14.75
CA ALA A 475 -3.18 24.41 -13.73
C ALA A 475 -4.23 25.42 -14.30
N ASP A 476 -4.15 25.72 -15.60
CA ASP A 476 -5.15 26.53 -16.30
C ASP A 476 -6.40 25.76 -16.76
N LEU A 477 -6.38 24.42 -16.80
CA LEU A 477 -7.53 23.60 -17.15
C LEU A 477 -8.55 23.54 -16.02
N VAL A 478 -9.78 23.94 -16.34
CA VAL A 478 -10.96 23.88 -15.49
C VAL A 478 -11.53 22.45 -15.44
N GLY A 479 -12.45 22.21 -14.51
CA GLY A 479 -13.22 20.96 -14.47
C GLY A 479 -12.69 19.87 -13.54
N LYS A 480 -13.44 18.78 -13.46
CA LYS A 480 -13.26 17.69 -12.50
C LYS A 480 -12.42 16.56 -13.09
N ARG A 481 -11.54 15.96 -12.29
CA ARG A 481 -10.80 14.75 -12.67
C ARG A 481 -11.54 13.52 -12.14
N ILE A 482 -11.80 12.55 -13.00
CA ILE A 482 -12.55 11.34 -12.69
C ILE A 482 -11.64 10.13 -12.89
N ILE A 483 -11.63 9.20 -11.93
CA ILE A 483 -11.04 7.88 -12.10
C ILE A 483 -12.16 6.91 -12.39
N GLU A 484 -12.12 6.26 -13.55
CA GLU A 484 -13.11 5.28 -13.98
C GLU A 484 -12.64 3.85 -13.70
N LEU A 485 -13.54 3.08 -13.08
CA LEU A 485 -13.35 1.67 -12.74
C LEU A 485 -14.26 0.85 -13.65
N GLU A 486 -13.64 0.21 -14.64
CA GLU A 486 -14.31 -0.74 -15.53
C GLU A 486 -14.03 -2.18 -15.09
N GLU A 487 -14.98 -3.05 -15.38
CA GLU A 487 -14.84 -4.48 -15.15
C GLU A 487 -13.78 -5.05 -16.11
N ASP A 488 -13.01 -6.03 -15.65
CA ASP A 488 -11.87 -6.65 -16.34
C ASP A 488 -10.68 -5.73 -16.65
N MET A 489 -10.68 -4.48 -16.19
CA MET A 489 -9.55 -3.56 -16.31
C MET A 489 -8.35 -4.07 -15.51
N ALA A 490 -7.18 -4.13 -16.14
CA ALA A 490 -5.94 -4.48 -15.47
C ALA A 490 -5.40 -3.27 -14.67
N ILE A 491 -5.15 -3.49 -13.39
CA ILE A 491 -4.55 -2.50 -12.49
C ILE A 491 -3.38 -3.12 -11.71
N LYS A 492 -2.42 -2.28 -11.34
CA LYS A 492 -1.31 -2.68 -10.45
C LYS A 492 -1.77 -2.55 -9.02
N VAL A 493 -1.90 -3.68 -8.33
CA VAL A 493 -2.38 -3.76 -6.95
C VAL A 493 -1.28 -4.27 -6.05
N ASN A 494 -1.02 -3.55 -4.97
CA ASN A 494 -0.22 -3.99 -3.85
C ASN A 494 -1.06 -4.96 -3.00
N ILE A 495 -0.91 -6.26 -3.23
CA ILE A 495 -1.64 -7.34 -2.56
C ILE A 495 -0.81 -7.95 -1.42
N LYS A 496 -1.44 -8.48 -0.38
CA LYS A 496 -0.72 -9.18 0.69
C LYS A 496 -0.31 -10.57 0.20
N THR A 497 0.99 -10.79 0.10
CA THR A 497 1.57 -12.05 -0.40
C THR A 497 2.21 -12.90 0.68
N LYS A 498 1.98 -12.56 1.97
CA LYS A 498 2.52 -13.34 3.10
C LYS A 498 2.23 -14.83 2.85
N PRO A 499 3.24 -15.68 2.62
CA PRO A 499 3.00 -17.06 2.29
C PRO A 499 2.29 -17.73 3.47
N THR A 500 1.06 -18.16 3.24
CA THR A 500 0.30 -18.99 4.15
C THR A 500 0.78 -20.43 4.02
N TYR A 501 2.07 -20.65 4.29
CA TYR A 501 2.55 -22.00 4.54
C TYR A 501 2.03 -22.42 5.90
N ASN A 502 1.15 -23.42 5.89
CA ASN A 502 0.66 -24.11 7.07
C ASN A 502 1.15 -25.55 7.04
N PHE A 503 1.59 -26.03 8.19
CA PHE A 503 1.82 -27.45 8.42
C PHE A 503 0.48 -28.17 8.46
N SER A 504 0.43 -29.37 7.89
CA SER A 504 -0.73 -30.24 8.02
C SER A 504 -0.94 -30.58 9.49
N LYS A 505 -2.20 -30.48 9.94
CA LYS A 505 -2.57 -30.87 11.30
C LYS A 505 -2.47 -32.38 11.50
N ASP A 506 -2.58 -33.16 10.42
CA ASP A 506 -2.65 -34.62 10.44
C ASP A 506 -1.28 -35.30 10.23
N ALA A 507 -0.21 -34.52 10.07
CA ALA A 507 1.14 -35.03 9.88
C ALA A 507 1.97 -34.96 11.17
N THR A 508 2.90 -35.90 11.32
CA THR A 508 3.87 -35.94 12.42
C THR A 508 5.23 -35.41 11.98
N TYR A 509 5.77 -34.46 12.73
CA TYR A 509 7.03 -33.79 12.41
C TYR A 509 8.12 -34.18 13.40
N VAL A 510 9.27 -34.63 12.89
CA VAL A 510 10.41 -35.05 13.71
C VAL A 510 11.50 -33.97 13.70
N ILE A 511 11.91 -33.52 14.89
CA ILE A 511 12.95 -32.50 15.07
C ILE A 511 14.16 -33.12 15.78
N GLY A 512 15.24 -33.34 15.03
CA GLY A 512 16.55 -33.73 15.56
C GLY A 512 17.12 -32.65 16.48
N GLY A 513 17.41 -32.97 17.74
CA GLY A 513 17.86 -31.96 18.71
C GLY A 513 16.76 -30.98 19.14
N GLY A 514 15.48 -31.37 19.05
CA GLY A 514 14.31 -30.50 19.26
C GLY A 514 14.23 -29.85 20.64
N LEU A 515 14.94 -30.37 21.65
CA LEU A 515 15.00 -29.79 22.99
C LEU A 515 16.12 -28.74 23.17
N GLY A 516 17.01 -28.56 22.19
CA GLY A 516 18.02 -27.49 22.17
C GLY A 516 17.43 -26.11 21.88
N GLY A 517 18.17 -25.03 22.13
CA GLY A 517 17.65 -23.65 22.01
C GLY A 517 16.98 -23.33 20.66
N LEU A 518 17.63 -23.69 19.55
CA LEU A 518 17.08 -23.53 18.19
C LEU A 518 15.88 -24.46 17.95
N GLY A 519 15.99 -25.73 18.38
CA GLY A 519 14.91 -26.72 18.23
C GLY A 519 13.61 -26.28 18.90
N ARG A 520 13.70 -25.70 20.11
CA ARG A 520 12.54 -25.16 20.84
C ARG A 520 11.89 -23.98 20.10
N SER A 521 12.71 -23.07 19.56
CA SER A 521 12.20 -21.95 18.75
C SER A 521 11.49 -22.45 17.48
N PHE A 522 12.09 -23.43 16.81
CA PHE A 522 11.54 -24.04 15.60
C PHE A 522 10.22 -24.78 15.88
N ALA A 523 10.14 -25.56 16.96
CA ALA A 523 8.91 -26.24 17.38
C ALA A 523 7.75 -25.26 17.58
N ARG A 524 7.97 -24.14 18.30
CA ARG A 524 6.95 -23.09 18.47
C ARG A 524 6.52 -22.48 17.15
N TRP A 525 7.48 -22.18 16.26
CA TRP A 525 7.18 -21.65 14.94
C TRP A 525 6.32 -22.62 14.11
N MET A 526 6.63 -23.93 14.14
CA MET A 526 5.84 -24.95 13.44
C MET A 526 4.41 -25.04 13.98
N VAL A 527 4.24 -24.98 15.31
CA VAL A 527 2.91 -25.04 15.96
C VAL A 527 2.05 -23.82 15.64
N ARG A 528 2.65 -22.62 15.66
CA ARG A 528 1.98 -21.38 15.22
C ARG A 528 1.51 -21.45 13.76
N ARG A 529 2.17 -22.29 12.95
CA ARG A 529 1.81 -22.57 11.54
C ARG A 529 0.99 -23.83 11.34
N GLY A 530 0.43 -24.43 12.39
CA GLY A 530 -0.57 -25.51 12.25
C GLY A 530 -0.07 -26.92 12.56
N ALA A 531 1.21 -27.13 12.86
CA ALA A 531 1.68 -28.46 13.26
C ALA A 531 1.02 -28.88 14.58
N ARG A 532 0.54 -30.12 14.66
CA ARG A 532 -0.13 -30.66 15.87
C ARG A 532 0.49 -31.93 16.42
N HIS A 533 1.36 -32.61 15.67
CA HIS A 533 2.07 -33.80 16.14
C HIS A 533 3.59 -33.58 15.99
N LEU A 534 4.31 -33.51 17.10
CA LEU A 534 5.76 -33.28 17.13
C LEU A 534 6.51 -34.40 17.84
N ILE A 535 7.63 -34.84 17.27
CA ILE A 535 8.61 -35.72 17.92
C ILE A 535 9.91 -34.95 18.09
N LEU A 536 10.25 -34.58 19.33
CA LEU A 536 11.46 -33.82 19.66
C LEU A 536 12.56 -34.78 20.13
N LEU A 537 13.48 -35.13 19.23
CA LEU A 537 14.56 -36.06 19.53
C LEU A 537 15.61 -35.38 20.42
N SER A 538 16.00 -36.04 21.51
CA SER A 538 17.07 -35.57 22.40
C SER A 538 17.79 -36.74 23.06
N ARG A 539 19.09 -36.61 23.28
CA ARG A 539 19.89 -37.64 23.97
C ARG A 539 19.47 -37.82 25.42
N SER A 540 19.15 -36.73 26.09
CA SER A 540 18.88 -36.70 27.53
C SER A 540 17.40 -36.66 27.86
N GLY A 541 16.51 -36.45 26.87
CA GLY A 541 15.11 -36.11 27.13
C GLY A 541 14.95 -34.73 27.80
N PRO A 542 13.73 -34.39 28.28
CA PRO A 542 13.42 -33.09 28.87
C PRO A 542 13.88 -33.00 30.34
N LYS A 543 15.18 -32.71 30.54
CA LYS A 543 15.77 -32.63 31.89
C LYS A 543 15.74 -31.24 32.51
N SER A 544 15.88 -30.18 31.71
CA SER A 544 15.89 -28.82 32.21
C SER A 544 14.48 -28.25 32.30
N ASP A 545 14.27 -27.30 33.20
CA ASP A 545 12.95 -26.67 33.38
C ASP A 545 12.47 -26.03 32.08
N ALA A 546 13.34 -25.32 31.35
CA ALA A 546 13.03 -24.77 30.04
C ALA A 546 12.56 -25.81 28.98
N THR A 547 12.93 -27.09 29.12
CA THR A 547 12.43 -28.15 28.23
C THR A 547 11.11 -28.74 28.69
N LYS A 548 10.86 -28.76 30.00
CA LYS A 548 9.56 -29.17 30.58
C LYS A 548 8.51 -28.10 30.30
N ASP A 549 8.86 -26.82 30.49
CA ASP A 549 8.01 -25.67 30.20
C ASP A 549 7.56 -25.65 28.75
N LEU A 550 8.45 -25.99 27.81
CA LEU A 550 8.07 -26.12 26.40
C LEU A 550 7.01 -27.20 26.19
N ILE A 551 7.15 -28.37 26.82
CA ILE A 551 6.17 -29.46 26.64
C ILE A 551 4.80 -28.99 27.15
N VAL A 552 4.76 -28.41 28.35
CA VAL A 552 3.53 -27.85 28.93
C VAL A 552 2.93 -26.75 28.03
N GLU A 553 3.76 -25.84 27.52
CA GLU A 553 3.35 -24.77 26.59
C GLU A 553 2.72 -25.33 25.30
N LEU A 554 3.28 -26.40 24.75
CA LEU A 554 2.79 -27.03 23.52
C LEU A 554 1.53 -27.87 23.77
N GLU A 555 1.48 -28.61 24.87
CA GLU A 555 0.30 -29.39 25.27
C GLU A 555 -0.90 -28.47 25.57
N ALA A 556 -0.68 -27.30 26.18
CA ALA A 556 -1.70 -26.28 26.38
C ALA A 556 -2.31 -25.76 25.06
N GLN A 557 -1.54 -25.80 23.96
CA GLN A 557 -1.99 -25.48 22.60
C GLN A 557 -2.61 -26.68 21.86
N ARG A 558 -2.90 -27.78 22.57
CA ARG A 558 -3.44 -29.05 22.03
C ARG A 558 -2.53 -29.68 20.98
N VAL A 559 -1.21 -29.60 21.19
CA VAL A 559 -0.20 -30.28 20.38
C VAL A 559 0.20 -31.57 21.08
N TYR A 560 0.21 -32.68 20.34
CA TYR A 560 0.79 -33.94 20.80
C TYR A 560 2.30 -33.89 20.63
N VAL A 561 3.04 -33.99 21.74
CA VAL A 561 4.50 -33.91 21.74
C VAL A 561 5.09 -35.17 22.35
N ALA A 562 5.94 -35.87 21.60
CA ALA A 562 6.74 -36.98 22.10
C ALA A 562 8.22 -36.58 22.18
N THR A 563 8.89 -36.89 23.28
CA THR A 563 10.31 -36.55 23.47
C THR A 563 11.14 -37.80 23.78
N PRO A 564 11.34 -38.71 22.81
CA PRO A 564 12.06 -39.95 23.06
C PRO A 564 13.52 -39.66 23.42
N GLY A 565 13.95 -40.18 24.58
CA GLY A 565 15.32 -40.06 25.08
C GLY A 565 16.24 -41.08 24.40
N SER A 566 17.34 -40.62 23.82
CA SER A 566 18.17 -41.47 22.94
C SER A 566 19.07 -42.50 23.64
N ARG A 567 18.93 -42.74 24.95
CA ARG A 567 19.69 -43.82 25.63
C ARG A 567 19.22 -45.24 25.27
N HIS A 568 18.21 -45.38 24.42
CA HIS A 568 17.61 -46.66 24.02
C HIS A 568 17.66 -46.97 22.50
N TRP A 569 18.40 -46.21 21.67
CA TRP A 569 18.45 -46.52 20.22
C TRP A 569 19.27 -47.78 19.90
N GLN A 570 20.19 -48.19 20.77
CA GLN A 570 20.94 -49.44 20.58
C GLN A 570 20.09 -50.71 20.76
N SER A 571 18.87 -50.61 21.33
CA SER A 571 17.97 -51.74 21.52
C SER A 571 16.90 -51.89 20.42
N PHE A 572 16.82 -50.99 19.44
CA PHE A 572 15.81 -51.08 18.36
C PHE A 572 16.25 -51.94 17.15
N GLY A 573 17.50 -52.41 17.11
CA GLY A 573 18.01 -53.26 16.03
C GLY A 573 17.83 -54.77 16.21
N ALA A 574 17.27 -55.22 17.34
CA ALA A 574 17.12 -56.64 17.64
C ALA A 574 15.93 -56.89 18.57
N GLN A 575 14.70 -56.77 18.09
CA GLN A 575 13.61 -57.71 18.37
C GLN A 575 12.28 -57.26 17.75
N GLU A 576 11.69 -58.24 17.04
CA GLU A 576 10.28 -58.44 16.71
C GLU A 576 9.60 -57.56 15.65
N SER A 577 9.30 -58.26 14.56
CA SER A 577 8.23 -58.03 13.59
C SER A 577 6.90 -57.62 14.23
N LEU A 578 6.32 -56.55 13.70
CA LEU A 578 4.88 -56.35 13.55
C LEU A 578 4.61 -55.60 12.24
#